data_AF-A0A830D0H1-F1
#
_entry.id   AF-A0A830D0H1-F1
#
_cell.length_a   1.000
_cell.length_b   1.000
_cell.length_c   1.000
_cell.angle_alpha   90.00
_cell.angle_beta   90.00
_cell.angle_gamma   90.00
#
_symmetry.space_group_name_H-M   'P 1'
#
loop_
_entity.id
_entity.type
_entity.pdbx_description
1 polymer ?
#
loop_
_entity_poly.entity_id
_entity_poly.type
_entity_poly.pdbx_seq_one_letter_code
_entity_poly.pdbx_strand_id
1 'polypeptide(L)'
;MWKKTGEVIVDDFCNCGRNAVQRTSWTDLNPGRRYTTCSKFREIGGCTYFSWVDAPMCDRARHIIPGLLRRVNRLEAEVQRKNLREKLVWVALVVSWSVMYLLKK
;
A
#
# COMPACT_ATOMS: atom_id res chain seq x y z
N MET A 1 -13.53 8.40 33.57
CA MET A 1 -14.52 7.77 32.68
C MET A 1 -14.07 8.00 31.24
N TRP A 2 -13.42 7.02 30.61
CA TRP A 2 -12.96 7.13 29.22
C TRP A 2 -14.13 6.83 28.28
N LYS A 3 -14.62 7.82 27.53
CA LYS A 3 -15.60 7.59 26.45
C LYS A 3 -14.84 7.33 25.16
N LYS A 4 -14.99 6.14 24.59
CA LYS A 4 -14.65 5.84 23.18
C LYS A 4 -15.96 5.78 22.39
N THR A 5 -15.99 6.47 21.24
CA THR A 5 -16.59 6.10 19.94
C THR A 5 -16.47 7.38 19.08
N GLY A 6 -15.65 7.46 18.05
CA GLY A 6 -15.71 6.59 16.88
C GLY A 6 -16.61 7.14 15.78
N GLU A 7 -17.09 8.38 15.87
CA GLU A 7 -17.82 9.02 14.77
C GLU A 7 -16.82 9.50 13.71
N VAL A 8 -16.59 8.64 12.73
CA VAL A 8 -15.89 8.99 11.50
C VAL A 8 -16.76 10.04 10.80
N ILE A 9 -16.32 11.30 10.77
CA ILE A 9 -17.04 12.35 10.02
C ILE A 9 -16.88 12.03 8.53
N VAL A 10 -17.86 11.32 7.99
CA VAL A 10 -18.03 11.12 6.56
C VAL A 10 -19.21 11.99 6.19
N ASP A 11 -18.97 13.09 5.50
CA ASP A 11 -20.07 13.85 4.93
C ASP A 11 -20.75 12.98 3.86
N ASP A 12 -22.07 12.85 3.92
CA ASP A 12 -22.82 12.05 2.95
C ASP A 12 -22.89 12.73 1.57
N PHE A 13 -22.78 14.06 1.52
CA PHE A 13 -22.97 14.87 0.31
C PHE A 13 -21.86 15.92 0.09
N CYS A 14 -21.52 16.19 -1.17
CA CYS A 14 -20.67 17.31 -1.60
C CYS A 14 -21.42 18.65 -1.54
N ASN A 15 -20.66 19.75 -1.68
CA ASN A 15 -21.18 21.11 -1.92
C ASN A 15 -22.09 21.25 -3.16
N CYS A 16 -22.13 20.23 -4.02
CA CYS A 16 -22.91 20.14 -5.24
C CYS A 16 -24.18 19.27 -5.11
N GLY A 17 -24.51 18.79 -3.91
CA GLY A 17 -25.69 17.95 -3.63
C GLY A 17 -25.58 16.49 -4.08
N ARG A 18 -24.48 16.07 -4.72
CA ARG A 18 -24.18 14.66 -5.04
C ARG A 18 -23.55 13.96 -3.83
N ASN A 19 -23.58 12.62 -3.83
CA ASN A 19 -22.89 11.83 -2.80
C ASN A 19 -21.39 12.15 -2.77
N ALA A 20 -20.89 12.31 -1.56
CA ALA A 20 -19.46 12.28 -1.29
C ALA A 20 -18.99 10.82 -1.16
N VAL A 21 -17.77 10.57 -1.62
CA VAL A 21 -17.15 9.25 -1.66
C VAL A 21 -15.87 9.26 -0.84
N GLN A 22 -15.71 8.27 0.02
CA GLN A 22 -14.48 8.08 0.80
C GLN A 22 -13.40 7.43 -0.08
N ARG A 23 -12.19 7.98 0.00
CA ARG A 23 -10.98 7.53 -0.70
C ARG A 23 -9.82 7.46 0.29
N THR A 24 -8.76 6.76 -0.09
CA THR A 24 -7.53 6.62 0.71
C THR A 24 -6.37 7.27 -0.03
N SER A 25 -5.59 8.10 0.66
CA SER A 25 -4.36 8.67 0.12
C SER A 25 -3.23 7.66 0.18
N TRP A 26 -2.48 7.57 -0.91
CA TRP A 26 -1.26 6.76 -1.02
C TRP A 26 -0.02 7.60 -1.26
N THR A 27 -0.10 8.89 -0.96
CA THR A 27 1.06 9.81 -1.03
C THR A 27 2.02 9.56 0.14
N ASP A 28 3.31 9.83 -0.05
CA ASP A 28 4.33 9.71 1.02
C ASP A 28 4.00 10.54 2.27
N LEU A 29 3.32 11.68 2.11
CA LEU A 29 2.95 12.57 3.22
C LEU A 29 1.68 12.13 3.96
N ASN A 30 0.81 11.36 3.31
CA ASN A 30 -0.45 10.91 3.89
C ASN A 30 -0.73 9.43 3.53
N PRO A 31 0.20 8.49 3.76
CA PRO A 31 -0.03 7.09 3.43
C PRO A 31 -1.17 6.52 4.28
N GLY A 32 -2.15 5.90 3.62
CA GLY A 32 -3.28 5.24 4.27
C GLY A 32 -4.33 6.20 4.87
N ARG A 33 -4.15 7.52 4.75
CA ARG A 33 -5.08 8.51 5.35
C ARG A 33 -6.34 8.66 4.50
N ARG A 34 -7.51 8.50 5.10
CA ARG A 34 -8.80 8.60 4.40
C ARG A 34 -9.27 10.03 4.26
N TYR A 35 -9.93 10.30 3.14
CA TYR A 35 -10.54 11.59 2.81
C TYR A 35 -11.83 11.38 2.02
N THR A 36 -12.80 12.29 2.14
CA THR A 36 -14.02 12.32 1.32
C THR A 36 -13.86 13.29 0.17
N THR A 37 -14.46 12.98 -0.98
CA THR A 37 -14.51 13.87 -2.16
C THR A 37 -15.83 13.79 -2.87
N CYS A 38 -16.13 14.76 -3.74
CA CYS A 38 -17.22 14.61 -4.70
C CYS A 38 -17.04 13.33 -5.54
N SER A 39 -18.12 12.59 -5.80
CA SER A 39 -18.13 11.48 -6.76
C SER A 39 -17.57 11.87 -8.14
N LYS A 40 -17.78 13.11 -8.59
CA LYS A 40 -17.22 13.71 -9.81
C LYS A 40 -16.10 14.72 -9.54
N PHE A 41 -15.24 14.45 -8.56
CA PHE A 41 -14.20 15.39 -8.14
C PHE A 41 -13.31 15.83 -9.31
N ARG A 42 -13.27 17.15 -9.58
CA ARG A 42 -12.53 17.78 -10.70
C ARG A 42 -12.94 17.31 -12.11
N GLU A 43 -14.13 16.74 -12.25
CA GLU A 43 -14.72 16.37 -13.55
C GLU A 43 -15.80 17.39 -13.97
N ILE A 44 -16.16 17.38 -15.26
CA ILE A 44 -17.25 18.22 -15.80
C ILE A 44 -18.57 17.89 -15.07
N GLY A 45 -19.21 18.92 -14.50
CA GLY A 45 -20.44 18.79 -13.73
C GLY A 45 -20.26 18.24 -12.31
N GLY A 46 -19.02 18.19 -11.81
CA GLY A 46 -18.69 17.96 -10.41
C GLY A 46 -18.20 19.20 -9.68
N CYS A 47 -17.76 19.04 -8.43
CA CYS A 47 -17.17 20.12 -7.64
C CYS A 47 -15.84 19.71 -6.99
N THR A 48 -15.22 20.66 -6.29
CA THR A 48 -13.92 20.50 -5.63
C THR A 48 -14.02 20.14 -4.15
N TYR A 49 -15.20 19.67 -3.69
CA TYR A 49 -15.39 19.23 -2.31
C TYR A 49 -14.36 18.16 -1.94
N PHE A 50 -13.71 18.38 -0.80
CA PHE A 50 -12.67 17.54 -0.21
C PHE A 50 -12.68 17.74 1.31
N SER A 51 -12.65 16.65 2.09
CA SER A 51 -12.47 16.71 3.54
C SER A 51 -11.62 15.54 4.04
N TRP A 52 -10.81 15.76 5.08
CA TRP A 52 -10.05 14.69 5.70
C TRP A 52 -10.92 13.94 6.70
N VAL A 53 -10.98 12.61 6.56
CA VAL A 53 -11.71 11.74 7.49
C VAL A 53 -10.84 11.44 8.71
N ASP A 54 -9.60 11.03 8.47
CA ASP A 54 -8.67 10.73 9.54
C ASP A 54 -7.89 12.00 9.93
N ALA A 55 -7.59 12.14 11.22
CA ALA A 55 -6.72 13.19 11.73
C ALA A 55 -5.34 13.15 11.04
N PRO A 56 -4.61 14.28 10.98
CA PRO A 56 -3.26 14.27 10.43
C PRO A 56 -2.36 13.33 11.23
N MET A 57 -1.55 12.55 10.53
CA MET A 57 -0.51 11.77 11.18
C MET A 57 0.50 12.69 11.85
N CYS A 58 1.02 12.25 12.99
CA CYS A 58 2.08 12.97 13.68
C CYS A 58 3.33 13.10 12.78
N ASP A 59 4.10 14.18 12.96
CA ASP A 59 5.24 14.47 12.09
C ASP A 59 6.26 13.33 12.10
N ARG A 60 6.46 12.67 13.25
CA ARG A 60 7.32 11.49 13.34
C ARG A 60 6.84 10.37 12.42
N ALA A 61 5.55 10.03 12.45
CA ALA A 61 4.99 8.98 11.60
C ALA A 61 5.14 9.32 10.11
N ARG A 62 4.95 10.60 9.74
CA ARG A 62 5.09 11.08 8.36
C ARG A 62 6.51 10.87 7.79
N HIS A 63 7.54 10.92 8.63
CA HIS A 63 8.92 10.68 8.21
C HIS A 63 9.33 9.20 8.30
N ILE A 64 8.89 8.51 9.36
CA ILE A 64 9.33 7.14 9.66
C ILE A 64 8.61 6.11 8.78
N ILE A 65 7.28 6.20 8.61
CA ILE A 65 6.49 5.19 7.90
C ILE A 65 6.94 5.02 6.44
N PRO A 66 7.11 6.08 5.62
CA PRO A 66 7.57 5.92 4.24
C PRO A 66 8.99 5.32 4.17
N GLY A 67 9.87 5.69 5.10
CA GLY A 67 11.22 5.12 5.19
C GLY A 67 11.21 3.61 5.48
N LEU A 68 10.37 3.19 6.43
CA LEU A 68 10.18 1.77 6.76
C LEU A 68 9.57 1.00 5.58
N LEU A 69 8.55 1.55 4.93
CA LEU A 69 7.90 0.91 3.77
C LEU A 69 8.90 0.69 2.62
N ARG A 70 9.71 1.70 2.29
CA ARG A 70 10.79 1.56 1.29
C ARG A 70 11.79 0.48 1.68
N ARG A 71 12.16 0.40 2.97
CA ARG A 71 13.08 -0.62 3.48
C ARG A 71 12.47 -2.03 3.35
N VAL A 72 11.21 -2.21 3.71
CA VAL A 72 10.49 -3.49 3.58
C VAL A 72 10.44 -3.92 2.12
N ASN A 73 9.97 -3.06 1.21
CA ASN A 73 9.90 -3.36 -0.21
C ASN A 73 11.28 -3.77 -0.80
N ARG A 74 12.36 -3.09 -0.37
CA ARG A 74 13.72 -3.44 -0.78
C ARG A 74 14.15 -4.82 -0.26
N LEU A 75 13.89 -5.10 1.02
CA LEU A 75 14.25 -6.38 1.63
C LEU A 75 13.46 -7.53 1.03
N GLU A 76 12.17 -7.34 0.76
CA GLU A 76 11.33 -8.32 0.06
C GLU A 76 11.89 -8.61 -1.34
N ALA A 77 12.26 -7.58 -2.10
CA ALA A 77 12.89 -7.77 -3.41
C ALA A 77 14.24 -8.52 -3.33
N GLU A 78 15.05 -8.25 -2.30
CA GLU A 78 16.30 -8.99 -2.04
C GLU A 78 16.05 -10.46 -1.71
N VAL A 79 15.07 -10.75 -0.86
CA VAL A 79 14.66 -12.11 -0.51
C VAL A 79 14.17 -12.85 -1.74
N GLN A 80 13.32 -12.23 -2.57
CA GLN A 80 12.83 -12.84 -3.80
C GLN A 80 13.98 -13.20 -4.75
N ARG A 81 14.96 -12.30 -4.94
CA ARG A 81 16.15 -12.59 -5.75
C ARG A 81 16.98 -13.76 -5.20
N LYS A 82 17.16 -13.83 -3.88
CA LYS A 82 17.87 -14.94 -3.24
C LYS A 82 17.14 -16.27 -3.41
N ASN A 83 15.82 -16.29 -3.19
CA ASN A 83 14.99 -17.47 -3.38
C ASN A 83 15.05 -17.99 -4.83
N LEU A 84 15.01 -17.08 -5.81
CA LEU A 84 15.18 -17.43 -7.22
C LEU A 84 16.56 -18.05 -7.49
N ARG A 85 17.63 -17.44 -6.98
CA ARG A 85 18.99 -17.97 -7.13
C ARG A 85 19.15 -19.34 -6.48
N GLU A 86 18.61 -19.53 -5.28
CA GLU A 86 18.65 -20.81 -4.56
C GLU A 86 17.94 -21.91 -5.36
N LYS A 87 16.74 -21.64 -5.87
CA LYS A 87 16.00 -22.58 -6.72
C LYS A 87 16.79 -22.94 -7.99
N LEU A 88 17.42 -21.96 -8.65
CA LEU A 88 18.26 -22.20 -9.82
C LEU A 88 19.45 -23.10 -9.50
N VAL A 89 20.15 -22.85 -8.40
CA VAL A 89 21.28 -23.68 -7.95
C VAL A 89 20.81 -25.10 -7.63
N TRP A 90 19.68 -25.25 -6.93
CA TRP A 90 19.13 -26.56 -6.60
C TRP A 90 18.76 -27.36 -7.85
N VAL A 91 18.11 -26.74 -8.84
CA VAL A 91 17.82 -27.37 -10.13
C VAL A 91 19.11 -27.80 -10.83
N ALA A 92 20.14 -26.95 -10.87
CA ALA A 92 21.42 -27.29 -11.48
C ALA A 92 22.09 -28.49 -10.80
N LEU A 93 22.04 -28.57 -9.46
CA LEU A 93 22.57 -29.71 -8.70
C LEU A 93 21.81 -31.01 -8.99
N VAL A 94 20.48 -30.95 -9.04
CA VAL A 94 19.63 -32.12 -9.37
C VAL A 94 19.93 -32.61 -10.79
N VAL A 95 19.96 -31.70 -11.78
CA VAL A 95 20.28 -32.05 -13.18
C VAL A 95 21.67 -32.65 -13.29
N SER A 96 22.68 -32.03 -12.66
CA SER A 96 24.05 -32.55 -12.64
C SER A 96 24.11 -33.96 -12.06
N TRP A 97 23.47 -34.19 -10.91
CA TRP A 97 23.43 -35.51 -10.28
C TRP A 97 22.73 -36.56 -11.14
N SER A 98 21.61 -36.20 -11.79
CA SER A 98 20.92 -37.09 -12.73
C SER A 98 21.77 -37.45 -13.94
N VAL A 99 22.48 -36.47 -14.53
CA VAL A 99 23.41 -36.71 -15.65
C VAL A 99 24.54 -37.65 -15.21
N MET A 100 25.16 -37.39 -14.05
CA MET A 100 26.22 -38.26 -13.52
C MET A 100 25.73 -39.70 -13.27
N TYR A 101 24.50 -39.86 -12.77
CA TYR A 101 23.89 -41.17 -12.58
C TYR A 101 23.66 -41.90 -13.91
N LEU A 102 23.14 -41.20 -14.92
CA LEU A 102 22.91 -41.76 -16.26
C LEU A 102 24.21 -42.11 -16.98
N LEU A 103 25.28 -41.34 -16.80
CA LEU A 103 26.60 -41.61 -17.40
C LEU A 103 27.35 -42.76 -16.73
N LYS A 104 27.00 -43.12 -15.49
CA LYS A 104 27.59 -44.25 -14.74
C LYS A 104 26.82 -45.56 -14.92
N LYS A 105 25.68 -45.54 -15.59
CA LYS A 105 24.87 -46.71 -15.92
C LYS A 105 25.22 -47.22 -17.31
#